data_AF-A0A820VG06-F1
#
_entry.id   AF-A0A820VG06-F1
#
_cell.length_a   1.000
_cell.length_b   1.000
_cell.length_c   1.000
_cell.angle_alpha   90.00
_cell.angle_beta   90.00
_cell.angle_gamma   90.00
#
_symmetry.space_group_name_H-M   'P 1'
#
loop_
_entity.id
_entity.type
_entity.pdbx_description
1 polymer ?
#
loop_
_entity_poly.entity_id
_entity_poly.type
_entity_poly.pdbx_seq_one_letter_code
_entity_poly.pdbx_strand_id
1 'polypeptide(L)'
;MGNTYLDDLPVELFHEIFSYLSGCHILRAFYSINNYFNNVLIGYNHYILDLSSLYISKNESDLVCSFLRSEQIVGLKFGKTNFNLVNRFVSSFLNRQPFTRLNSLWIDDTIIIDQLFMSSLASIINYGDLISLRFDRIHLSDRYTLSSYSFDSLSRLVTSSSKQFRQLSKGIPTHLIYLHMHFDSINDINRFIGPNIHQLKSLGVGIQCSLNDINQFKFLFKTFQWTQLIQFNLNFNVKTNLQFDMLQEILSPMHRLKYLTLILTKPLRTDNNILSGIQWKSFLRTSLIFLKIFNFKFSIEQTSEHEIYFLLNTFQSKWWIKEKRWFVEYDAHENTLITVPYFASKTFDTHHSYSLDLMQNPRIFYSNINSLSIDLHKYNEIEQILVSQLVSQPRFNNVIRLSLNGYLTKDVCDAIRNNVDLSMIQHFEFSSTIGTAEAFIELIENMTNLSSIHIRYLHSLDLFNLVSSPNLLIRHLVLFDYEPTTRKQLFYHICRIFPRLTHLTTDYHSRRRLCYLLNKLVHLEELTLRLAQDQYAPNHSWIKQHSRLQMDSFEIRVFNIAYTERELVLWINTINNIEHQRHHQHHTLNKCRIQ
;
A
#
# COMPACT_ATOMS: atom_id res chain seq x y z
N MET A 1 -7.71 29.88 30.82
CA MET A 1 -7.08 28.98 29.83
C MET A 1 -6.08 28.15 30.62
N GLY A 2 -6.30 26.84 30.71
CA GLY A 2 -5.45 25.98 31.56
C GLY A 2 -4.12 25.69 30.85
N ASN A 3 -3.01 25.89 31.56
CA ASN A 3 -1.71 25.36 31.13
C ASN A 3 -1.86 23.85 30.99
N THR A 4 -1.54 23.34 29.81
CA THR A 4 -1.41 21.90 29.59
C THR A 4 0.02 21.52 29.93
N TYR A 5 0.26 20.33 30.49
CA TYR A 5 1.63 19.83 30.78
C TYR A 5 2.56 19.79 29.55
N LEU A 6 2.01 19.97 28.35
CA LEU A 6 2.74 20.06 27.09
C LEU A 6 3.47 21.41 26.93
N ASP A 7 2.98 22.48 27.58
CA ASP A 7 3.57 23.83 27.50
C ASP A 7 4.90 23.93 28.27
N ASP A 8 5.15 22.96 29.16
CA ASP A 8 6.37 22.85 29.95
C ASP A 8 7.45 21.98 29.26
N LEU A 9 7.13 21.33 28.14
CA LEU A 9 8.08 20.49 27.42
C LEU A 9 9.09 21.35 26.64
N PRO A 10 10.37 20.94 26.54
CA PRO A 10 11.39 21.70 25.84
C PRO A 10 11.13 21.80 24.34
N VAL A 11 11.43 22.95 23.75
CA VAL A 11 11.25 23.25 22.31
C VAL A 11 12.01 22.25 21.44
N GLU A 12 13.18 21.81 21.91
CA GLU A 12 14.06 20.84 21.25
C GLU A 12 13.37 19.50 21.00
N LEU A 13 12.53 19.05 21.94
CA LEU A 13 11.77 17.80 21.80
C LEU A 13 10.76 17.91 20.65
N PHE A 14 10.08 19.06 20.53
CA PHE A 14 9.17 19.29 19.42
C PHE A 14 9.89 19.38 18.09
N HIS A 15 11.06 20.04 18.05
CA HIS A 15 11.89 20.09 16.85
C HIS A 15 12.35 18.70 16.41
N GLU A 16 12.70 17.82 17.34
CA GLU A 16 13.05 16.43 17.06
C GLU A 16 11.85 15.67 16.47
N ILE A 17 10.65 15.80 17.07
CA ILE A 17 9.42 15.20 16.53
C ILE A 17 9.11 15.74 15.13
N PHE A 18 9.23 17.05 14.93
CA PHE A 18 8.94 17.71 13.66
C PHE A 18 9.86 17.23 12.52
N SER A 19 11.08 16.78 12.83
CA SER A 19 11.99 16.23 11.82
C SER A 19 11.45 14.98 11.10
N TYR A 20 10.48 14.28 11.72
CA TYR A 20 9.82 13.10 11.15
C TYR A 20 8.50 13.42 10.44
N LEU A 21 8.04 14.68 10.46
CA LEU A 21 6.73 15.09 9.95
C LEU A 21 6.87 16.06 8.76
N SER A 22 5.88 16.04 7.86
CA SER A 22 5.79 17.07 6.83
C SER A 22 5.30 18.39 7.44
N GLY A 23 5.67 19.52 6.85
CA GLY A 23 5.22 20.83 7.32
C GLY A 23 3.70 20.97 7.32
N CYS A 24 3.00 20.33 6.37
CA CYS A 24 1.55 20.30 6.37
C CYS A 24 0.98 19.57 7.60
N HIS A 25 1.58 18.43 7.99
CA HIS A 25 1.17 17.71 9.20
C HIS A 25 1.50 18.49 10.47
N ILE A 26 2.66 19.13 10.53
CA ILE A 26 3.05 19.98 11.67
C ILE A 26 2.05 21.12 11.87
N LEU A 27 1.76 21.88 10.81
CA LEU A 27 0.81 22.98 10.90
C LEU A 27 -0.60 22.49 11.24
N ARG A 28 -1.09 21.42 10.60
CA ARG A 28 -2.40 20.84 10.89
C ARG A 28 -2.50 20.41 12.37
N ALA A 29 -1.44 19.84 12.92
CA ALA A 29 -1.46 19.27 14.26
C ALA A 29 -1.20 20.30 15.37
N PHE A 30 -0.47 21.39 15.12
CA PHE A 30 0.01 22.28 16.19
C PHE A 30 -0.39 23.76 16.02
N TYR A 31 -0.81 24.19 14.83
CA TYR A 31 -1.18 25.58 14.60
C TYR A 31 -2.46 25.96 15.37
N SER A 32 -2.45 27.12 16.02
CA SER A 32 -3.59 27.66 16.77
C SER A 32 -4.07 26.81 17.96
N ILE A 33 -3.27 25.83 18.43
CA ILE A 33 -3.58 25.13 19.68
C ILE A 33 -3.45 26.07 20.88
N ASN A 34 -2.28 26.72 21.01
CA ASN A 34 -2.01 27.74 22.03
C ASN A 34 -0.82 28.62 21.62
N ASN A 35 -0.52 29.64 22.44
CA ASN A 35 0.58 30.58 22.18
C ASN A 35 1.95 29.91 22.23
N TYR A 36 2.14 28.90 23.10
CA TYR A 36 3.40 28.19 23.22
C TYR A 36 3.74 27.47 21.92
N PHE A 37 2.83 26.64 21.40
CA PHE A 37 3.02 25.94 20.12
C PHE A 37 3.19 26.90 18.95
N ASN A 38 2.44 28.00 18.91
CA ASN A 38 2.64 29.01 17.86
C ASN A 38 4.07 29.59 17.90
N ASN A 39 4.63 29.84 19.09
CA ASN A 39 6.02 30.28 19.21
C ASN A 39 7.03 29.21 18.78
N VAL A 40 6.79 27.93 19.13
CA VAL A 40 7.60 26.79 18.67
C VAL A 40 7.59 26.73 17.14
N LEU A 41 6.42 26.84 16.51
CA LEU A 41 6.28 26.83 15.05
C LEU A 41 6.98 28.01 14.38
N ILE A 42 6.90 29.22 14.95
CA ILE A 42 7.60 30.41 14.44
C ILE A 42 9.12 30.22 14.53
N GLY A 43 9.61 29.60 15.61
CA GLY A 43 11.03 29.33 15.82
C GLY A 43 11.57 28.17 14.97
N TYR A 44 10.72 27.24 14.54
CA TYR A 44 11.12 26.11 13.71
C TYR A 44 11.44 26.58 12.29
N ASN A 45 12.61 26.18 11.79
CA ASN A 45 13.14 26.68 10.53
C ASN A 45 13.53 25.55 9.55
N HIS A 46 12.99 24.35 9.76
CA HIS A 46 13.37 23.14 9.02
C HIS A 46 12.14 22.43 8.43
N TYR A 47 11.27 23.18 7.76
CA TYR A 47 10.05 22.64 7.16
C TYR A 47 10.33 21.94 5.83
N ILE A 48 9.86 20.70 5.72
CA ILE A 48 9.79 19.94 4.46
C ILE A 48 8.33 19.91 4.02
N LEU A 49 8.02 20.53 2.88
CA LEU A 49 6.67 20.57 2.33
C LEU A 49 6.51 19.49 1.27
N ASP A 50 5.65 18.52 1.56
CA ASP A 50 5.18 17.55 0.57
C ASP A 50 3.83 18.00 0.03
N LEU A 51 3.83 18.58 -1.17
CA LEU A 51 2.65 19.00 -1.91
C LEU A 51 2.13 17.91 -2.87
N SER A 52 2.71 16.71 -2.88
CA SER A 52 2.26 15.58 -3.73
C SER A 52 1.07 14.81 -3.16
N SER A 53 0.73 15.01 -1.88
CA SER A 53 -0.33 14.27 -1.20
C SER A 53 -1.73 14.68 -1.68
N LEU A 54 -2.52 13.72 -2.16
CA LEU A 54 -3.93 13.88 -2.58
C LEU A 54 -4.85 14.53 -1.51
N TYR A 55 -4.37 14.68 -0.27
CA TYR A 55 -5.15 15.11 0.88
C TYR A 55 -4.89 16.55 1.34
N ILE A 56 -4.17 17.37 0.55
CA ILE A 56 -3.96 18.79 0.90
C ILE A 56 -5.17 19.59 0.41
N SER A 57 -5.94 20.09 1.37
CA SER A 57 -7.05 20.99 1.09
C SER A 57 -6.55 22.38 0.68
N LYS A 58 -7.40 23.14 -0.01
CA LYS A 58 -7.15 24.55 -0.33
C LYS A 58 -6.81 25.38 0.92
N ASN A 59 -7.52 25.14 2.02
CA ASN A 59 -7.31 25.87 3.28
C ASN A 59 -5.94 25.59 3.89
N GLU A 60 -5.44 24.37 3.78
CA GLU A 60 -4.11 24.00 4.28
C GLU A 60 -3.00 24.58 3.42
N SER A 61 -3.19 24.59 2.10
CA SER A 61 -2.29 25.30 1.20
C SER A 61 -2.26 26.80 1.51
N ASP A 62 -3.42 27.43 1.73
CA ASP A 62 -3.52 28.85 2.09
C ASP A 62 -2.90 29.13 3.47
N LEU A 63 -3.03 28.21 4.44
CA LEU A 63 -2.35 28.27 5.73
C LEU A 63 -0.84 28.21 5.59
N VAL A 64 -0.32 27.24 4.82
CA VAL A 64 1.12 27.12 4.53
C VAL A 64 1.65 28.41 3.91
N CYS A 65 0.96 28.95 2.91
CA CYS A 65 1.38 30.16 2.22
C CYS A 65 1.31 31.40 3.12
N SER A 66 0.37 31.48 4.06
CA SER A 66 0.24 32.62 4.97
C SER A 66 1.16 32.56 6.17
N PHE A 67 1.43 31.36 6.70
CA PHE A 67 2.19 31.17 7.93
C PHE A 67 3.71 31.05 7.69
N LEU A 68 4.14 30.29 6.68
CA LEU A 68 5.56 30.00 6.48
C LEU A 68 6.27 31.07 5.67
N ARG A 69 7.50 31.38 6.09
CA ARG A 69 8.45 32.21 5.34
C ARG A 69 9.39 31.33 4.51
N SER A 70 9.90 31.90 3.42
CA SER A 70 10.77 31.18 2.47
C SER A 70 12.03 30.62 3.15
N GLU A 71 12.60 31.34 4.12
CA GLU A 71 13.81 30.93 4.86
C GLU A 71 13.59 29.76 5.83
N GLN A 72 12.33 29.42 6.14
CA GLN A 72 12.00 28.29 7.02
C GLN A 72 11.82 26.97 6.24
N ILE A 73 11.74 27.05 4.91
CA ILE A 73 11.48 25.90 4.03
C ILE A 73 12.80 25.36 3.51
N VAL A 74 13.11 24.11 3.87
CA VAL A 74 14.36 23.43 3.49
C VAL A 74 14.16 22.36 2.42
N GLY A 75 12.93 21.84 2.30
CA GLY A 75 12.58 20.82 1.30
C GLY A 75 11.24 21.09 0.64
N LEU A 76 11.19 20.92 -0.68
CA LEU A 76 9.96 21.01 -1.48
C LEU A 76 9.78 19.72 -2.27
N LYS A 77 8.59 19.14 -2.20
CA LYS A 77 8.16 18.03 -3.05
C LYS A 77 6.85 18.39 -3.73
N PHE A 78 6.84 18.30 -5.04
CA PHE A 78 5.68 18.54 -5.88
C PHE A 78 5.26 17.22 -6.54
N GLY A 79 3.97 16.88 -6.57
CA GLY A 79 3.45 15.74 -7.35
C GLY A 79 1.95 15.84 -7.66
N LYS A 80 1.28 14.70 -7.87
CA LYS A 80 -0.05 14.46 -8.47
C LYS A 80 -1.23 15.35 -8.04
N THR A 81 -1.08 16.25 -7.08
CA THR A 81 -2.14 17.15 -6.66
C THR A 81 -2.51 18.16 -7.73
N ASN A 82 -3.74 18.69 -7.58
CA ASN A 82 -4.33 19.75 -8.37
C ASN A 82 -3.27 20.80 -8.75
N PHE A 83 -2.84 20.80 -10.02
CA PHE A 83 -1.84 21.74 -10.56
C PHE A 83 -2.13 23.19 -10.15
N ASN A 84 -3.40 23.55 -10.00
CA ASN A 84 -3.81 24.87 -9.52
C ASN A 84 -3.33 25.19 -8.09
N LEU A 85 -3.29 24.22 -7.18
CA LEU A 85 -2.76 24.40 -5.82
C LEU A 85 -1.25 24.61 -5.83
N VAL A 86 -0.53 23.80 -6.61
CA VAL A 86 0.92 23.93 -6.77
C VAL A 86 1.28 25.27 -7.42
N ASN A 87 0.55 25.67 -8.47
CA ASN A 87 0.73 26.95 -9.13
C ASN A 87 0.38 28.12 -8.18
N ARG A 88 -0.68 28.00 -7.38
CA ARG A 88 -1.04 29.02 -6.38
C ARG A 88 0.00 29.14 -5.27
N PHE A 89 0.55 28.02 -4.82
CA PHE A 89 1.68 28.00 -3.88
C PHE A 89 2.86 28.77 -4.48
N VAL A 90 3.35 28.37 -5.67
CA VAL A 90 4.47 29.06 -6.33
C VAL A 90 4.18 30.54 -6.53
N SER A 91 2.96 30.88 -6.98
CA SER A 91 2.52 32.27 -7.17
C SER A 91 2.54 33.09 -5.88
N SER A 92 2.21 32.49 -4.74
CA SER A 92 2.22 33.18 -3.44
C SER A 92 3.62 33.57 -2.96
N PHE A 93 4.65 32.90 -3.49
CA PHE A 93 6.06 33.15 -3.17
C PHE A 93 6.80 33.98 -4.24
N LEU A 94 6.20 34.24 -5.42
CA LEU A 94 6.83 35.01 -6.51
C LEU A 94 7.31 36.41 -6.08
N ASN A 95 6.53 37.09 -5.26
CA ASN A 95 6.85 38.45 -4.78
C ASN A 95 7.54 38.45 -3.41
N ARG A 96 7.96 37.28 -2.91
CA ARG A 96 8.63 37.12 -1.62
C ARG A 96 10.14 36.96 -1.80
N GLN A 97 10.86 36.90 -0.68
CA GLN A 97 12.25 36.47 -0.69
C GLN A 97 12.36 35.05 -1.28
N PRO A 98 13.39 34.75 -2.07
CA PRO A 98 13.63 33.40 -2.58
C PRO A 98 13.88 32.42 -1.43
N PHE A 99 13.74 31.12 -1.70
CA PHE A 99 14.02 30.07 -0.72
C PHE A 99 15.54 29.95 -0.50
N THR A 100 16.07 30.70 0.46
CA THR A 100 17.51 30.79 0.76
C THR A 100 18.07 29.57 1.50
N ARG A 101 17.22 28.72 2.07
CA ARG A 101 17.62 27.51 2.82
C ARG A 101 17.14 26.21 2.17
N LEU A 102 16.59 26.30 0.96
CA LEU A 102 16.15 25.13 0.22
C LEU A 102 17.36 24.28 -0.18
N ASN A 103 17.44 23.09 0.37
CA ASN A 103 18.50 22.13 0.06
C ASN A 103 17.96 20.87 -0.66
N SER A 104 16.64 20.67 -0.68
CA SER A 104 16.00 19.54 -1.34
C SER A 104 14.84 19.96 -2.22
N LEU A 105 14.86 19.52 -3.48
CA LEU A 105 13.79 19.71 -4.44
C LEU A 105 13.43 18.38 -5.10
N TRP A 106 12.16 17.99 -5.02
CA TRP A 106 11.58 16.86 -5.74
C TRP A 106 10.40 17.33 -6.58
N ILE A 107 10.48 17.10 -7.88
CA ILE A 107 9.38 17.28 -8.82
C ILE A 107 9.04 15.92 -9.41
N ASP A 108 7.82 15.46 -9.13
CA ASP A 108 7.28 14.18 -9.58
C ASP A 108 6.73 14.27 -11.02
N ASP A 109 6.64 13.13 -11.69
CA ASP A 109 6.29 12.98 -13.10
C ASP A 109 4.81 13.29 -13.43
N THR A 110 3.99 13.43 -12.39
CA THR A 110 2.55 13.63 -12.46
C THR A 110 2.11 15.10 -12.57
N ILE A 111 3.04 16.05 -12.46
CA ILE A 111 2.72 17.49 -12.58
C ILE A 111 2.78 17.92 -14.03
N ILE A 112 1.75 18.65 -14.46
CA ILE A 112 1.77 19.38 -15.72
C ILE A 112 2.73 20.56 -15.53
N ILE A 113 3.90 20.49 -16.14
CA ILE A 113 4.91 21.55 -16.05
C ILE A 113 4.83 22.36 -17.33
N ASP A 114 4.29 23.58 -17.25
CA ASP A 114 4.40 24.54 -18.34
C ASP A 114 5.62 25.46 -18.15
N GLN A 115 5.94 26.24 -19.18
CA GLN A 115 7.08 27.15 -19.17
C GLN A 115 6.93 28.27 -18.14
N LEU A 116 5.69 28.72 -17.86
CA LEU A 116 5.41 29.79 -16.90
C LEU A 116 5.61 29.31 -15.46
N PHE A 117 5.20 28.09 -15.15
CA PHE A 117 5.42 27.44 -13.89
C PHE A 117 6.92 27.31 -13.61
N MET A 118 7.69 26.84 -14.61
CA MET A 118 9.13 26.68 -14.44
C MET A 118 9.88 28.00 -14.32
N SER A 119 9.50 29.03 -15.08
CA SER A 119 10.12 30.36 -14.93
C SER A 119 9.80 30.96 -13.56
N SER A 120 8.56 30.77 -13.08
CA SER A 120 8.13 31.16 -11.74
C SER A 120 8.94 30.45 -10.67
N LEU A 121 9.08 29.13 -10.79
CA LEU A 121 9.87 28.31 -9.86
C LEU A 121 11.34 28.71 -9.87
N ALA A 122 11.91 28.98 -11.05
CA ALA A 122 13.31 29.38 -11.18
C ALA A 122 13.59 30.76 -10.60
N SER A 123 12.58 31.63 -10.51
CA SER A 123 12.70 32.95 -9.89
C SER A 123 12.74 32.89 -8.36
N ILE A 124 12.14 31.86 -7.75
CA ILE A 124 12.03 31.73 -6.28
C ILE A 124 13.01 30.74 -5.67
N ILE A 125 13.67 29.89 -6.47
CA ILE A 125 14.63 28.88 -5.98
C ILE A 125 16.08 29.31 -6.27
N ASN A 126 16.93 29.27 -5.24
CA ASN A 126 18.37 29.26 -5.43
C ASN A 126 18.88 27.82 -5.65
N TYR A 127 19.16 27.46 -6.90
CA TYR A 127 19.63 26.10 -7.22
C TYR A 127 21.06 25.80 -6.75
N GLY A 128 21.88 26.82 -6.47
CA GLY A 128 23.30 26.63 -6.08
C GLY A 128 23.50 25.90 -4.75
N ASP A 129 22.54 26.02 -3.84
CA ASP A 129 22.59 25.48 -2.48
C ASP A 129 21.91 24.09 -2.36
N LEU A 130 21.41 23.55 -3.48
CA LEU A 130 20.76 22.25 -3.48
C LEU A 130 21.76 21.12 -3.20
N ILE A 131 21.37 20.28 -2.23
CA ILE A 131 22.04 19.03 -1.86
C ILE A 131 21.33 17.84 -2.50
N SER A 132 20.00 17.94 -2.67
CA SER A 132 19.16 16.89 -3.22
C SER A 132 18.26 17.43 -4.33
N LEU A 133 18.38 16.83 -5.51
CA LEU A 133 17.56 17.14 -6.67
C LEU A 133 16.95 15.86 -7.24
N ARG A 134 15.63 15.78 -7.27
CA ARG A 134 14.88 14.71 -7.94
C ARG A 134 13.89 15.28 -8.94
N PHE A 135 13.94 14.73 -10.15
CA PHE A 135 13.18 15.19 -11.29
C PHE A 135 12.82 13.99 -12.17
N ASP A 136 11.61 13.44 -11.97
CA ASP A 136 11.17 12.20 -12.61
C ASP A 136 10.56 12.49 -14.02
N ARG A 137 10.72 11.58 -15.01
CA ARG A 137 10.22 11.75 -16.40
C ARG A 137 9.00 10.88 -16.73
N ILE A 138 8.11 11.51 -17.49
CA ILE A 138 6.98 11.06 -18.33
C ILE A 138 7.27 9.84 -19.24
N HIS A 139 6.36 8.86 -19.22
CA HIS A 139 6.19 7.85 -20.27
C HIS A 139 5.92 8.50 -21.64
N LEU A 140 6.84 8.34 -22.60
CA LEU A 140 6.46 8.25 -24.02
C LEU A 140 6.23 6.77 -24.33
N SER A 141 5.01 6.29 -24.16
CA SER A 141 4.59 5.08 -24.84
C SER A 141 4.19 5.46 -26.27
N ASP A 142 5.09 5.27 -27.22
CA ASP A 142 4.68 5.13 -28.61
C ASP A 142 3.82 3.86 -28.71
N ARG A 143 2.52 4.10 -28.95
CA ARG A 143 1.53 3.23 -29.59
C ARG A 143 1.40 1.79 -29.07
N TYR A 144 0.40 1.57 -28.22
CA TYR A 144 -0.65 0.58 -28.50
C TYR A 144 -2.01 1.14 -28.08
N THR A 145 -3.02 0.76 -28.85
CA THR A 145 -4.42 1.19 -28.90
C THR A 145 -5.14 1.26 -27.54
N LEU A 146 -5.58 2.45 -27.17
CA LEU A 146 -6.78 2.65 -26.36
C LEU A 146 -7.79 3.42 -27.22
N SER A 147 -8.69 2.67 -27.84
CA SER A 147 -9.95 3.20 -28.36
C SER A 147 -10.79 3.72 -27.20
N SER A 148 -11.43 4.87 -27.41
CA SER A 148 -12.32 5.61 -26.51
C SER A 148 -11.65 6.16 -25.25
N TYR A 149 -11.18 7.41 -25.31
CA TYR A 149 -11.94 8.60 -24.92
C TYR A 149 -11.21 9.84 -25.47
N SER A 150 -11.99 10.86 -25.84
CA SER A 150 -11.54 12.12 -26.44
C SER A 150 -10.33 12.74 -25.73
N PHE A 151 -9.16 12.68 -26.37
CA PHE A 151 -7.93 13.32 -25.91
C PHE A 151 -7.10 13.89 -27.07
N ASP A 152 -7.78 14.45 -28.07
CA ASP A 152 -7.21 15.26 -29.15
C ASP A 152 -6.71 16.65 -28.65
N SER A 153 -6.13 16.70 -27.45
CA SER A 153 -5.45 17.88 -26.90
C SER A 153 -4.16 17.56 -26.14
N LEU A 154 -3.70 16.31 -26.14
CA LEU A 154 -2.45 15.91 -25.46
C LEU A 154 -1.20 15.93 -26.36
N SER A 155 -1.19 16.78 -27.39
CA SER A 155 0.02 17.10 -28.17
C SER A 155 0.89 18.20 -27.53
N ARG A 156 0.68 18.56 -26.25
CA ARG A 156 1.45 19.62 -25.55
C ARG A 156 1.83 19.28 -24.11
N LEU A 157 2.31 18.06 -23.86
CA LEU A 157 3.06 17.78 -22.62
C LEU A 157 4.52 18.19 -22.85
N VAL A 158 4.87 19.37 -22.34
CA VAL A 158 6.22 19.91 -22.34
C VAL A 158 7.09 18.98 -21.48
N THR A 159 8.02 18.30 -22.15
CA THR A 159 8.98 17.35 -21.61
C THR A 159 9.95 18.05 -20.65
N SER A 160 9.65 18.09 -19.37
CA SER A 160 10.56 18.65 -18.37
C SER A 160 11.82 17.79 -18.27
N SER A 161 12.87 18.27 -18.93
CA SER A 161 14.08 17.54 -19.22
C SER A 161 15.33 18.34 -18.83
N SER A 162 16.51 17.72 -18.83
CA SER A 162 17.77 18.43 -18.55
C SER A 162 18.01 19.64 -19.47
N LYS A 163 17.47 19.64 -20.70
CA LYS A 163 17.46 20.82 -21.59
C LYS A 163 16.61 21.96 -21.04
N GLN A 164 15.41 21.69 -20.56
CA GLN A 164 14.51 22.72 -20.03
C GLN A 164 15.02 23.28 -18.70
N PHE A 165 15.53 22.43 -17.81
CA PHE A 165 16.17 22.89 -16.58
C PHE A 165 17.31 23.87 -16.88
N ARG A 166 18.15 23.59 -17.88
CA ARG A 166 19.25 24.50 -18.27
C ARG A 166 18.79 25.84 -18.83
N GLN A 167 17.67 25.86 -19.56
CA GLN A 167 17.13 27.11 -20.10
C GLN A 167 16.61 28.03 -19.00
N LEU A 168 16.29 27.48 -17.83
CA LEU A 168 15.57 28.18 -16.77
C LEU A 168 16.42 28.41 -15.52
N SER A 169 17.37 27.52 -15.24
CA SER A 169 18.33 27.67 -14.13
C SER A 169 19.48 28.59 -14.53
N LYS A 170 19.91 29.47 -13.60
CA LYS A 170 21.07 30.35 -13.78
C LYS A 170 22.42 29.60 -13.71
N GLY A 171 22.41 28.32 -13.33
CA GLY A 171 23.59 27.48 -13.18
C GLY A 171 23.22 26.07 -12.74
N ILE A 172 24.17 25.13 -12.88
CA ILE A 172 24.01 23.74 -12.46
C ILE A 172 24.47 23.62 -11.00
N PRO A 173 23.68 22.99 -10.11
CA PRO A 173 24.09 22.77 -8.73
C PRO A 173 25.40 21.94 -8.65
N THR A 174 26.37 22.39 -7.86
CA THR A 174 27.70 21.74 -7.72
C THR A 174 27.93 21.08 -6.36
N HIS A 175 26.91 21.06 -5.49
CA HIS A 175 26.97 20.49 -4.13
C HIS A 175 25.98 19.33 -3.93
N LEU A 176 25.55 18.69 -5.03
CA LEU A 176 24.57 17.61 -4.99
C LEU A 176 25.16 16.33 -4.40
N ILE A 177 24.55 15.86 -3.33
CA ILE A 177 24.78 14.53 -2.74
C ILE A 177 23.77 13.51 -3.30
N TYR A 178 22.58 13.98 -3.68
CA TYR A 178 21.50 13.16 -4.24
C TYR A 178 21.02 13.78 -5.55
N LEU A 179 21.10 13.02 -6.65
CA LEU A 179 20.66 13.47 -7.97
C LEU A 179 19.85 12.36 -8.63
N HIS A 180 18.58 12.60 -8.93
CA HIS A 180 17.73 11.68 -9.70
C HIS A 180 17.10 12.48 -10.83
N MET A 181 17.45 12.19 -12.07
CA MET A 181 17.00 12.99 -13.20
C MET A 181 16.93 12.17 -14.49
N HIS A 182 16.01 12.55 -15.36
CA HIS A 182 16.05 12.13 -16.75
C HIS A 182 16.83 13.12 -17.63
N PHE A 183 17.78 12.58 -18.39
CA PHE A 183 18.67 13.34 -19.26
C PHE A 183 18.28 13.20 -20.73
N ASP A 184 18.27 14.32 -21.45
CA ASP A 184 18.03 14.34 -22.90
C ASP A 184 19.25 13.92 -23.72
N SER A 185 20.44 14.09 -23.15
CA SER A 185 21.70 13.85 -23.84
C SER A 185 22.81 13.51 -22.86
N ILE A 186 23.86 12.89 -23.38
CA ILE A 186 25.04 12.51 -22.59
C ILE A 186 25.84 13.73 -22.16
N ASN A 187 25.83 14.77 -22.98
CA ASN A 187 26.42 16.04 -22.59
C ASN A 187 25.76 16.60 -21.32
N ASP A 188 24.46 16.33 -21.10
CA ASP A 188 23.76 16.78 -19.91
C ASP A 188 24.15 15.93 -18.70
N ILE A 189 24.28 14.62 -18.89
CA ILE A 189 24.84 13.73 -17.87
C ILE A 189 26.20 14.25 -17.41
N ASN A 190 27.12 14.55 -18.34
CA ASN A 190 28.45 15.04 -17.98
C ASN A 190 28.39 16.36 -17.20
N ARG A 191 27.51 17.28 -17.61
CA ARG A 191 27.38 18.60 -17.00
C ARG A 191 26.78 18.55 -15.59
N PHE A 192 25.81 17.68 -15.32
CA PHE A 192 25.19 17.56 -14.00
C PHE A 192 25.96 16.63 -13.07
N ILE A 193 26.47 15.51 -13.58
CA ILE A 193 27.16 14.51 -12.76
C ILE A 193 28.63 14.89 -12.55
N GLY A 194 29.32 15.36 -13.60
CA GLY A 194 30.76 15.63 -13.57
C GLY A 194 31.20 16.51 -12.39
N PRO A 195 30.59 17.68 -12.15
CA PRO A 195 30.93 18.54 -11.01
C PRO A 195 30.63 17.92 -9.64
N ASN A 196 29.72 16.96 -9.57
CA ASN A 196 29.23 16.36 -8.32
C ASN A 196 29.79 14.95 -8.07
N ILE A 197 30.63 14.42 -8.97
CA ILE A 197 30.95 12.99 -9.03
C ILE A 197 31.55 12.43 -7.73
N HIS A 198 32.37 13.22 -7.04
CA HIS A 198 33.10 12.78 -5.84
C HIS A 198 32.27 12.80 -4.55
N GLN A 199 31.09 13.44 -4.55
CA GLN A 199 30.24 13.58 -3.36
C GLN A 199 28.87 12.91 -3.49
N LEU A 200 28.46 12.54 -4.71
CA LEU A 200 27.20 11.84 -4.96
C LEU A 200 27.15 10.51 -4.20
N LYS A 201 26.15 10.39 -3.32
CA LYS A 201 25.82 9.16 -2.60
C LYS A 201 24.67 8.40 -3.26
N SER A 202 23.76 9.10 -3.93
CA SER A 202 22.63 8.50 -4.65
C SER A 202 22.48 9.14 -6.01
N LEU A 203 22.41 8.30 -7.05
CA LEU A 203 22.27 8.74 -8.43
C LEU A 203 21.13 7.98 -9.11
N GLY A 204 20.19 8.72 -9.69
CA GLY A 204 19.16 8.23 -10.60
C GLY A 204 19.35 8.82 -11.98
N VAL A 205 19.46 7.97 -12.98
CA VAL A 205 19.66 8.36 -14.38
C VAL A 205 18.59 7.70 -15.23
N GLY A 206 17.65 8.50 -15.72
CA GLY A 206 16.83 8.12 -16.85
C GLY A 206 17.46 8.64 -18.13
N ILE A 207 17.55 7.82 -19.18
CA ILE A 207 17.98 8.32 -20.49
C ILE A 207 17.34 7.52 -21.62
N GLN A 208 16.98 8.23 -22.68
CA GLN A 208 16.59 7.64 -23.96
C GLN A 208 17.78 7.74 -24.93
N CYS A 209 18.41 6.61 -25.24
CA CYS A 209 19.67 6.57 -26.00
C CYS A 209 19.52 5.93 -27.38
N SER A 210 20.24 6.48 -28.36
CA SER A 210 20.66 5.74 -29.56
C SER A 210 21.89 4.86 -29.27
N LEU A 211 22.32 4.01 -30.21
CA LEU A 211 23.48 3.14 -30.02
C LEU A 211 24.80 3.92 -29.83
N ASN A 212 24.98 5.02 -30.56
CA ASN A 212 26.15 5.89 -30.42
C ASN A 212 26.18 6.56 -29.04
N ASP A 213 25.02 6.89 -28.50
CA ASP A 213 24.88 7.43 -27.16
C ASP A 213 25.32 6.38 -26.11
N ILE A 214 24.93 5.10 -26.25
CA ILE A 214 25.35 4.07 -25.28
C ILE A 214 26.87 3.98 -25.15
N ASN A 215 27.62 4.05 -26.25
CA ASN A 215 29.08 3.95 -26.21
C ASN A 215 29.71 5.14 -25.46
N GLN A 216 29.19 6.35 -25.70
CA GLN A 216 29.62 7.55 -24.98
C GLN A 216 29.22 7.48 -23.50
N PHE A 217 28.02 6.98 -23.20
CA PHE A 217 27.53 6.77 -21.84
C PHE A 217 28.45 5.79 -21.11
N LYS A 218 28.77 4.65 -21.74
CA LYS A 218 29.69 3.64 -21.21
C LYS A 218 31.05 4.24 -20.91
N PHE A 219 31.61 4.99 -21.87
CA PHE A 219 32.91 5.65 -21.69
C PHE A 219 32.89 6.64 -20.52
N LEU A 220 31.85 7.46 -20.41
CA LEU A 220 31.70 8.45 -19.36
C LEU A 220 31.60 7.80 -17.97
N PHE A 221 30.74 6.79 -17.81
CA PHE A 221 30.57 6.11 -16.53
C PHE A 221 31.82 5.30 -16.12
N LYS A 222 32.55 4.76 -17.10
CA LYS A 222 33.82 4.06 -16.89
C LYS A 222 34.96 4.98 -16.44
N THR A 223 34.98 6.22 -16.91
CA THR A 223 36.03 7.20 -16.58
C THR A 223 35.77 7.95 -15.27
N PHE A 224 34.51 8.02 -14.85
CA PHE A 224 34.14 8.64 -13.59
C PHE A 224 34.63 7.85 -12.36
N GLN A 225 35.19 8.60 -11.39
CA GLN A 225 35.68 8.04 -10.14
C GLN A 225 34.59 8.07 -9.06
N TRP A 226 33.80 7.00 -9.00
CA TRP A 226 32.70 6.83 -8.05
C TRP A 226 33.19 6.45 -6.65
N THR A 227 33.64 7.43 -5.87
CA THR A 227 34.23 7.19 -4.53
C THR A 227 33.18 7.09 -3.41
N GLN A 228 32.02 7.73 -3.57
CA GLN A 228 30.99 7.86 -2.52
C GLN A 228 29.64 7.26 -2.91
N LEU A 229 29.47 6.74 -4.13
CA LEU A 229 28.17 6.28 -4.61
C LEU A 229 27.71 5.01 -3.88
N ILE A 230 26.57 5.09 -3.20
CA ILE A 230 25.96 4.00 -2.42
C ILE A 230 24.72 3.45 -3.15
N GLN A 231 23.97 4.31 -3.83
CA GLN A 231 22.76 3.95 -4.55
C GLN A 231 22.81 4.40 -6.01
N PHE A 232 22.41 3.53 -6.91
CA PHE A 232 22.33 3.80 -8.34
C PHE A 232 21.02 3.26 -8.92
N ASN A 233 20.26 4.13 -9.55
CA ASN A 233 19.03 3.81 -10.26
C ASN A 233 19.23 4.17 -11.74
N LEU A 234 19.09 3.19 -12.62
CA LEU A 234 19.28 3.39 -14.05
C LEU A 234 18.02 2.96 -14.80
N ASN A 235 17.42 3.90 -15.52
CA ASN A 235 16.32 3.65 -16.42
C ASN A 235 16.77 3.91 -17.86
N PHE A 236 16.94 2.82 -18.59
CA PHE A 236 17.42 2.82 -19.97
C PHE A 236 16.27 2.52 -20.92
N ASN A 237 15.97 3.51 -21.77
CA ASN A 237 15.13 3.31 -22.95
C ASN A 237 16.00 3.37 -24.20
N VAL A 238 16.53 2.21 -24.60
CA VAL A 238 17.50 2.10 -25.68
C VAL A 238 16.82 1.53 -26.91
N LYS A 239 16.97 2.19 -28.08
CA LYS A 239 16.34 1.73 -29.34
C LYS A 239 17.01 0.48 -29.96
N THR A 240 18.08 -0.03 -29.39
CA THR A 240 18.94 -1.11 -29.92
C THR A 240 19.17 -2.21 -28.90
N ASN A 241 19.71 -3.34 -29.34
CA ASN A 241 19.97 -4.50 -28.48
C ASN A 241 21.14 -4.20 -27.53
N LEU A 242 20.80 -3.91 -26.27
CA LEU A 242 21.76 -3.78 -25.18
C LEU A 242 22.34 -5.16 -24.85
N GLN A 243 23.64 -5.23 -24.54
CA GLN A 243 24.35 -6.44 -24.14
C GLN A 243 24.83 -6.33 -22.70
N PHE A 244 24.93 -7.46 -22.00
CA PHE A 244 25.36 -7.54 -20.61
C PHE A 244 26.72 -6.88 -20.35
N ASP A 245 27.70 -7.10 -21.24
CA ASP A 245 29.05 -6.53 -21.12
C ASP A 245 29.04 -4.99 -21.06
N MET A 246 28.07 -4.35 -21.72
CA MET A 246 27.92 -2.89 -21.67
C MET A 246 27.48 -2.43 -20.27
N LEU A 247 26.52 -3.13 -19.66
CA LEU A 247 26.10 -2.85 -18.28
C LEU A 247 27.21 -3.15 -17.29
N GLN A 248 27.95 -4.23 -17.50
CA GLN A 248 29.11 -4.57 -16.68
C GLN A 248 30.15 -3.45 -16.69
N GLU A 249 30.50 -2.88 -17.85
CA GLU A 249 31.44 -1.77 -17.93
C GLU A 249 30.93 -0.48 -17.27
N ILE A 250 29.62 -0.22 -17.33
CA ILE A 250 29.00 0.94 -16.65
C ILE A 250 29.05 0.78 -15.12
N LEU A 251 28.79 -0.42 -14.62
CA LEU A 251 28.60 -0.69 -13.20
C LEU A 251 29.89 -1.04 -12.45
N SER A 252 30.88 -1.64 -13.12
CA SER A 252 32.14 -2.10 -12.50
C SER A 252 32.89 -1.02 -11.70
N PRO A 253 32.92 0.27 -12.12
CA PRO A 253 33.56 1.34 -11.33
C PRO A 253 32.91 1.60 -9.95
N MET A 254 31.63 1.23 -9.77
CA MET A 254 30.82 1.55 -8.59
C MET A 254 30.95 0.52 -7.47
N HIS A 255 32.18 0.15 -7.09
CA HIS A 255 32.46 -0.93 -6.15
C HIS A 255 31.77 -0.81 -4.77
N ARG A 256 31.42 0.40 -4.29
CA ARG A 256 30.76 0.64 -2.98
C ARG A 256 29.24 0.55 -3.00
N LEU A 257 28.65 0.20 -4.14
CA LEU A 257 27.22 0.19 -4.32
C LEU A 257 26.54 -0.81 -3.36
N LYS A 258 25.53 -0.33 -2.63
CA LYS A 258 24.68 -1.14 -1.75
C LYS A 258 23.29 -1.37 -2.33
N TYR A 259 22.81 -0.43 -3.16
CA TYR A 259 21.47 -0.45 -3.74
C TYR A 259 21.56 -0.18 -5.24
N LEU A 260 21.05 -1.11 -6.04
CA LEU A 260 21.04 -1.02 -7.49
C LEU A 260 19.60 -1.23 -7.98
N THR A 261 19.11 -0.32 -8.82
CA THR A 261 17.85 -0.50 -9.55
C THR A 261 18.11 -0.37 -11.05
N LEU A 262 17.73 -1.37 -11.83
CA LEU A 262 17.86 -1.36 -13.29
C LEU A 262 16.51 -1.53 -13.98
N ILE A 263 16.11 -0.57 -14.80
CA ILE A 263 14.86 -0.62 -15.56
C ILE A 263 15.22 -0.56 -17.04
N LEU A 264 14.86 -1.61 -17.78
CA LEU A 264 15.01 -1.70 -19.23
C LEU A 264 13.61 -1.82 -19.84
N THR A 265 13.15 -0.74 -20.48
CA THR A 265 11.77 -0.64 -20.97
C THR A 265 11.59 -1.21 -22.38
N LYS A 266 12.67 -1.40 -23.14
CA LYS A 266 12.58 -2.02 -24.47
C LYS A 266 12.59 -3.54 -24.32
N PRO A 267 11.66 -4.26 -24.99
CA PRO A 267 11.66 -5.72 -25.00
C PRO A 267 13.00 -6.31 -25.44
N LEU A 268 13.52 -7.23 -24.65
CA LEU A 268 14.72 -8.02 -24.93
C LEU A 268 14.34 -9.39 -25.45
N ARG A 269 15.11 -9.92 -26.41
CA ARG A 269 15.02 -11.32 -26.81
C ARG A 269 15.39 -12.25 -25.65
N THR A 270 14.79 -13.44 -25.61
CA THR A 270 15.07 -14.48 -24.60
C THR A 270 16.52 -14.96 -24.62
N ASP A 271 17.19 -14.93 -25.77
CA ASP A 271 18.61 -15.27 -25.91
C ASP A 271 19.55 -14.15 -25.45
N ASN A 272 19.01 -13.00 -25.02
CA ASN A 272 19.83 -11.88 -24.56
C ASN A 272 20.51 -12.21 -23.23
N ASN A 273 21.82 -12.02 -23.20
CA ASN A 273 22.68 -12.30 -22.05
C ASN A 273 22.31 -11.49 -20.78
N ILE A 274 21.65 -10.34 -20.92
CA ILE A 274 21.13 -9.56 -19.78
C ILE A 274 20.11 -10.36 -18.96
N LEU A 275 19.35 -11.27 -19.59
CA LEU A 275 18.37 -12.11 -18.91
C LEU A 275 19.01 -13.32 -18.21
N SER A 276 20.34 -13.48 -18.27
CA SER A 276 21.05 -14.58 -17.62
C SER A 276 21.33 -14.28 -16.13
N GLY A 277 20.58 -14.92 -15.25
CA GLY A 277 20.83 -14.89 -13.81
C GLY A 277 22.18 -15.48 -13.39
N ILE A 278 22.79 -16.32 -14.22
CA ILE A 278 24.14 -16.87 -14.00
C ILE A 278 25.20 -15.77 -14.21
N GLN A 279 25.09 -14.98 -15.27
CA GLN A 279 26.01 -13.88 -15.54
C GLN A 279 25.88 -12.79 -14.48
N TRP A 280 24.65 -12.40 -14.14
CA TRP A 280 24.40 -11.47 -13.02
C TRP A 280 25.02 -11.98 -11.73
N LYS A 281 24.79 -13.24 -11.35
CA LYS A 281 25.41 -13.82 -10.15
C LYS A 281 26.93 -13.70 -10.15
N SER A 282 27.58 -14.04 -11.28
CA SER A 282 29.04 -13.96 -11.40
C SER A 282 29.54 -12.52 -11.22
N PHE A 283 28.92 -11.57 -11.92
CA PHE A 283 29.27 -10.15 -11.85
C PHE A 283 29.01 -9.55 -10.46
N LEU A 284 27.83 -9.78 -9.88
CA LEU A 284 27.45 -9.24 -8.57
C LEU A 284 28.32 -9.80 -7.44
N ARG A 285 28.73 -11.07 -7.54
CA ARG A 285 29.62 -11.71 -6.56
C ARG A 285 31.06 -11.21 -6.63
N THR A 286 31.51 -10.72 -7.79
CA THR A 286 32.93 -10.34 -8.00
C THR A 286 33.15 -8.84 -7.97
N SER A 287 32.27 -8.08 -8.61
CA SER A 287 32.46 -6.65 -8.87
C SER A 287 31.62 -5.76 -7.94
N LEU A 288 30.44 -6.22 -7.51
CA LEU A 288 29.52 -5.48 -6.64
C LEU A 288 29.31 -6.21 -5.29
N ILE A 289 30.40 -6.57 -4.61
CA ILE A 289 30.39 -7.41 -3.41
C ILE A 289 29.58 -6.84 -2.24
N PHE A 290 29.47 -5.52 -2.15
CA PHE A 290 28.74 -4.83 -1.09
C PHE A 290 27.24 -4.65 -1.37
N LEU A 291 26.75 -5.16 -2.52
CA LEU A 291 25.37 -5.00 -2.93
C LEU A 291 24.42 -5.78 -1.99
N LYS A 292 23.50 -5.04 -1.37
CA LYS A 292 22.49 -5.53 -0.43
C LYS A 292 21.14 -5.72 -1.10
N ILE A 293 20.78 -4.83 -2.01
CA ILE A 293 19.53 -4.90 -2.77
C ILE A 293 19.87 -4.73 -4.24
N PHE A 294 19.40 -5.68 -5.04
CA PHE A 294 19.38 -5.60 -6.47
C PHE A 294 17.94 -5.66 -6.93
N ASN A 295 17.46 -4.56 -7.50
CA ASN A 295 16.15 -4.48 -8.10
C ASN A 295 16.29 -4.37 -9.62
N PHE A 296 15.47 -5.09 -10.36
CA PHE A 296 15.36 -4.88 -11.80
C PHE A 296 13.96 -5.08 -12.35
N LYS A 297 13.73 -4.47 -13.51
CA LYS A 297 12.58 -4.70 -14.39
C LYS A 297 13.06 -4.74 -15.84
N PHE A 298 12.98 -5.90 -16.47
CA PHE A 298 13.42 -6.13 -17.84
C PHE A 298 12.23 -6.55 -18.69
N SER A 299 11.83 -5.72 -19.65
CA SER A 299 10.84 -6.12 -20.65
C SER A 299 11.41 -7.21 -21.56
N ILE A 300 10.61 -8.23 -21.86
CA ILE A 300 10.97 -9.35 -22.73
C ILE A 300 10.06 -9.32 -23.97
N GLU A 301 10.59 -9.71 -25.13
CA GLU A 301 9.76 -9.97 -26.32
C GLU A 301 8.75 -11.09 -26.01
N GLN A 302 7.61 -11.11 -26.70
CA GLN A 302 6.63 -12.18 -26.51
C GLN A 302 7.25 -13.54 -26.85
N THR A 303 7.31 -14.44 -25.87
CA THR A 303 8.00 -15.73 -25.98
C THR A 303 7.17 -16.87 -25.41
N SER A 304 7.59 -18.10 -25.66
CA SER A 304 6.93 -19.28 -25.11
C SER A 304 7.15 -19.40 -23.59
N GLU A 305 6.20 -20.04 -22.89
CA GLU A 305 6.31 -20.33 -21.46
C GLU A 305 7.56 -21.14 -21.13
N HIS A 306 7.96 -22.05 -22.03
CA HIS A 306 9.14 -22.88 -21.84
C HIS A 306 10.43 -22.06 -21.79
N GLU A 307 10.55 -21.04 -22.64
CA GLU A 307 11.71 -20.13 -22.63
C GLU A 307 11.74 -19.27 -21.36
N ILE A 308 10.58 -18.78 -20.91
CA ILE A 308 10.45 -18.04 -19.66
C ILE A 308 10.89 -18.91 -18.47
N TYR A 309 10.49 -20.18 -18.45
CA TYR A 309 10.90 -21.13 -17.43
C TYR A 309 12.43 -21.32 -17.40
N PHE A 310 13.06 -21.46 -18.56
CA PHE A 310 14.52 -21.54 -18.64
C PHE A 310 15.21 -20.27 -18.12
N LEU A 311 14.68 -19.09 -18.45
CA LEU A 311 15.21 -17.82 -17.92
C LEU A 311 15.11 -17.76 -16.40
N LEU A 312 13.94 -18.07 -15.84
CA LEU A 312 13.71 -18.05 -14.39
C LEU A 312 14.65 -19.01 -13.66
N ASN A 313 14.89 -20.21 -14.20
CA ASN A 313 15.82 -21.19 -13.61
C ASN A 313 17.24 -20.63 -13.39
N THR A 314 17.69 -19.68 -14.22
CA THR A 314 19.00 -19.06 -14.04
C THR A 314 19.11 -18.19 -12.78
N PHE A 315 17.98 -17.73 -12.22
CA PHE A 315 17.88 -16.96 -10.98
C PHE A 315 17.55 -17.81 -9.75
N GLN A 316 17.48 -19.14 -9.87
CA GLN A 316 17.04 -20.02 -8.78
C GLN A 316 18.17 -20.68 -7.98
N SER A 317 19.44 -20.32 -8.24
CA SER A 317 20.55 -20.91 -7.48
C SER A 317 20.48 -20.56 -5.99
N LYS A 318 21.08 -21.40 -5.11
CA LYS A 318 21.15 -21.17 -3.65
C LYS A 318 21.63 -19.75 -3.27
N TRP A 319 22.49 -19.17 -4.10
CA TRP A 319 23.00 -17.81 -3.90
C TRP A 319 21.89 -16.74 -3.99
N TRP A 320 20.99 -16.85 -4.98
CA TRP A 320 19.86 -15.93 -5.14
C TRP A 320 18.85 -16.10 -3.99
N ILE A 321 18.43 -17.33 -3.75
CA ILE A 321 17.31 -17.66 -2.84
C ILE A 321 17.73 -17.59 -1.36
N LYS A 322 18.85 -18.21 -0.98
CA LYS A 322 19.22 -18.38 0.44
C LYS A 322 20.17 -17.29 0.94
N GLU A 323 21.21 -16.99 0.17
CA GLU A 323 22.24 -16.02 0.59
C GLU A 323 21.75 -14.58 0.42
N LYS A 324 21.25 -14.23 -0.77
CA LYS A 324 20.80 -12.87 -1.08
C LYS A 324 19.32 -12.62 -0.78
N ARG A 325 18.49 -13.67 -0.85
CA ARG A 325 17.02 -13.57 -0.74
C ARG A 325 16.43 -12.58 -1.75
N TRP A 326 16.99 -12.58 -2.96
CA TRP A 326 16.48 -11.83 -4.09
C TRP A 326 15.71 -12.81 -4.97
N PHE A 327 14.40 -12.60 -5.05
CA PHE A 327 13.49 -13.43 -5.82
C PHE A 327 13.18 -12.75 -7.14
N VAL A 328 12.98 -13.55 -8.18
CA VAL A 328 12.71 -13.07 -9.53
C VAL A 328 11.46 -13.76 -10.03
N GLU A 329 10.53 -12.99 -10.57
CA GLU A 329 9.29 -13.47 -11.16
C GLU A 329 9.10 -12.89 -12.57
N TYR A 330 8.20 -13.52 -13.31
CA TYR A 330 7.74 -13.06 -14.61
C TYR A 330 6.32 -12.51 -14.48
N ASP A 331 6.14 -11.25 -14.86
CA ASP A 331 4.84 -10.62 -15.01
C ASP A 331 4.35 -10.84 -16.45
N ALA A 332 3.34 -11.71 -16.59
CA ALA A 332 2.74 -12.03 -17.89
C ALA A 332 1.90 -10.90 -18.47
N HIS A 333 1.38 -9.97 -17.65
CA HIS A 333 0.59 -8.84 -18.14
C HIS A 333 1.48 -7.81 -18.83
N GLU A 334 2.65 -7.55 -18.25
CA GLU A 334 3.61 -6.59 -18.80
C GLU A 334 4.70 -7.24 -19.67
N ASN A 335 4.73 -8.57 -19.77
CA ASN A 335 5.82 -9.36 -20.35
C ASN A 335 7.20 -8.92 -19.80
N THR A 336 7.33 -8.87 -18.47
CA THR A 336 8.55 -8.40 -17.83
C THR A 336 9.09 -9.37 -16.80
N LEU A 337 10.41 -9.45 -16.72
CA LEU A 337 11.11 -10.11 -15.62
C LEU A 337 11.42 -9.07 -14.54
N ILE A 338 10.99 -9.32 -13.31
CA ILE A 338 11.15 -8.39 -12.20
C ILE A 338 11.74 -9.06 -10.97
N THR A 339 12.50 -8.29 -10.21
CA THR A 339 12.87 -8.68 -8.85
C THR A 339 11.73 -8.38 -7.89
N VAL A 340 11.32 -9.36 -7.11
CA VAL A 340 10.32 -9.19 -6.08
C VAL A 340 11.02 -8.72 -4.82
N PRO A 341 10.73 -7.50 -4.31
CA PRO A 341 11.20 -7.11 -3.00
C PRO A 341 10.54 -8.02 -1.96
N TYR A 342 11.27 -9.04 -1.51
CA TYR A 342 11.05 -9.79 -0.28
C TYR A 342 9.57 -10.20 -0.06
N PHE A 343 9.03 -11.15 -0.84
CA PHE A 343 7.67 -11.75 -0.72
C PHE A 343 6.71 -10.99 0.22
N ALA A 344 6.33 -9.78 -0.18
CA ALA A 344 5.55 -8.87 0.67
C ALA A 344 4.05 -9.19 0.66
N SER A 345 3.58 -9.98 -0.30
CA SER A 345 2.17 -10.34 -0.36
C SER A 345 1.87 -11.42 0.67
N LYS A 346 1.34 -10.98 1.81
CA LYS A 346 0.67 -11.85 2.79
C LYS A 346 -0.68 -12.37 2.26
N THR A 347 -1.12 -11.83 1.12
CA THR A 347 -2.38 -12.12 0.45
C THR A 347 -2.14 -12.96 -0.82
N PHE A 348 -2.85 -14.08 -0.94
CA PHE A 348 -2.93 -14.86 -2.18
C PHE A 348 -4.34 -14.74 -2.76
N ASP A 349 -4.42 -14.58 -4.08
CA ASP A 349 -5.67 -14.61 -4.86
C ASP A 349 -5.49 -15.59 -6.02
N THR A 350 -6.51 -16.39 -6.32
CA THR A 350 -6.64 -17.22 -7.51
C THR A 350 -6.30 -16.52 -8.83
N HIS A 351 -6.46 -15.20 -8.96
CA HIS A 351 -5.99 -14.47 -10.13
C HIS A 351 -4.46 -14.51 -10.35
N HIS A 352 -3.69 -14.86 -9.31
CA HIS A 352 -2.24 -15.05 -9.34
C HIS A 352 -1.81 -16.52 -9.51
N SER A 353 -2.74 -17.42 -9.83
CA SER A 353 -2.50 -18.86 -10.01
C SER A 353 -1.40 -19.16 -11.04
N TYR A 354 -1.38 -18.40 -12.14
CA TYR A 354 -0.38 -18.52 -13.22
C TYR A 354 1.07 -18.26 -12.77
N SER A 355 1.30 -17.59 -11.64
CA SER A 355 2.63 -17.28 -11.11
C SER A 355 3.28 -18.44 -10.34
N LEU A 356 2.48 -19.42 -9.89
CA LEU A 356 2.91 -20.46 -8.95
C LEU A 356 3.59 -21.67 -9.58
N ASP A 357 3.17 -22.06 -10.79
CA ASP A 357 3.76 -23.20 -11.52
C ASP A 357 5.24 -22.97 -11.89
N LEU A 358 5.69 -21.72 -11.82
CA LEU A 358 7.06 -21.30 -12.12
C LEU A 358 8.01 -21.36 -10.91
N MET A 359 7.51 -21.69 -9.69
CA MET A 359 8.32 -21.73 -8.47
C MET A 359 8.68 -23.16 -8.03
N GLN A 360 9.97 -23.50 -8.01
CA GLN A 360 10.45 -24.82 -7.57
C GLN A 360 10.31 -25.11 -6.06
N ASN A 361 9.96 -24.13 -5.22
CA ASN A 361 9.75 -24.35 -3.78
C ASN A 361 8.53 -23.58 -3.25
N PRO A 362 7.32 -23.95 -3.70
CA PRO A 362 6.11 -23.20 -3.41
C PRO A 362 5.75 -23.28 -1.91
N ARG A 363 6.32 -24.22 -1.16
CA ARG A 363 6.13 -24.34 0.30
C ARG A 363 6.55 -23.08 1.08
N ILE A 364 7.68 -22.46 0.70
CA ILE A 364 8.13 -21.22 1.35
C ILE A 364 7.16 -20.08 1.05
N PHE A 365 6.64 -20.04 -0.18
CA PHE A 365 5.63 -19.07 -0.60
C PHE A 365 4.33 -19.25 0.21
N TYR A 366 3.76 -20.46 0.22
CA TYR A 366 2.52 -20.75 0.94
C TYR A 366 2.63 -20.54 2.46
N SER A 367 3.81 -20.76 3.05
CA SER A 367 4.04 -20.48 4.47
C SER A 367 4.01 -18.99 4.82
N ASN A 368 4.19 -18.07 3.87
CA ASN A 368 4.15 -16.63 4.12
C ASN A 368 2.76 -16.01 3.90
N ILE A 369 1.83 -16.78 3.31
CA ILE A 369 0.46 -16.33 3.07
C ILE A 369 -0.32 -16.39 4.38
N ASN A 370 -0.88 -15.26 4.78
CA ASN A 370 -1.79 -15.16 5.93
C ASN A 370 -3.25 -14.92 5.53
N SER A 371 -3.50 -14.60 4.27
CA SER A 371 -4.83 -14.31 3.73
C SER A 371 -4.97 -14.97 2.37
N LEU A 372 -5.94 -15.86 2.23
CA LEU A 372 -6.18 -16.67 1.04
C LEU A 372 -7.56 -16.34 0.46
N SER A 373 -7.62 -15.91 -0.80
CA SER A 373 -8.85 -15.66 -1.53
C SER A 373 -8.96 -16.62 -2.72
N ILE A 374 -10.07 -17.35 -2.81
CA ILE A 374 -10.31 -18.36 -3.85
C ILE A 374 -11.63 -18.07 -4.57
N ASP A 375 -11.52 -17.77 -5.86
CA ASP A 375 -12.67 -17.72 -6.77
C ASP A 375 -13.05 -19.13 -7.24
N LEU A 376 -14.13 -19.66 -6.66
CA LEU A 376 -14.69 -20.97 -6.93
C LEU A 376 -15.35 -21.09 -8.30
N HIS A 377 -15.61 -19.98 -9.01
CA HIS A 377 -16.13 -20.02 -10.37
C HIS A 377 -15.10 -20.54 -11.39
N LYS A 378 -13.81 -20.58 -11.00
CA LYS A 378 -12.68 -20.98 -11.83
C LYS A 378 -12.17 -22.38 -11.50
N TYR A 379 -13.07 -23.36 -11.53
CA TYR A 379 -12.79 -24.73 -11.07
C TYR A 379 -11.49 -25.35 -11.63
N ASN A 380 -11.19 -25.11 -12.91
CA ASN A 380 -9.97 -25.63 -13.55
C ASN A 380 -8.66 -25.06 -12.94
N GLU A 381 -8.67 -23.81 -12.47
CA GLU A 381 -7.52 -23.19 -11.80
C GLU A 381 -7.38 -23.72 -10.36
N ILE A 382 -8.51 -24.06 -9.71
CA ILE A 382 -8.54 -24.64 -8.35
C ILE A 382 -7.95 -26.04 -8.34
N GLU A 383 -8.23 -26.85 -9.37
CA GLU A 383 -7.67 -28.20 -9.49
C GLU A 383 -6.14 -28.15 -9.57
N GLN A 384 -5.57 -27.17 -10.27
CA GLN A 384 -4.12 -26.97 -10.32
C GLN A 384 -3.54 -26.55 -8.95
N ILE A 385 -4.22 -25.64 -8.25
CA ILE A 385 -3.76 -25.07 -6.96
C ILE A 385 -3.93 -26.04 -5.78
N LEU A 386 -5.03 -26.79 -5.72
CA LEU A 386 -5.41 -27.61 -4.57
C LEU A 386 -5.31 -29.12 -4.82
N VAL A 387 -5.34 -29.62 -6.06
CA VAL A 387 -5.47 -31.08 -6.33
C VAL A 387 -4.13 -31.74 -6.72
N SER A 388 -3.04 -30.99 -6.87
CA SER A 388 -1.74 -31.56 -7.24
C SER A 388 -1.00 -32.29 -6.08
N GLN A 389 -1.03 -33.63 -6.11
CA GLN A 389 -0.18 -34.61 -5.40
C GLN A 389 -0.09 -34.62 -3.85
N LEU A 390 -0.25 -35.85 -3.33
CA LEU A 390 -0.06 -36.33 -1.95
C LEU A 390 1.15 -35.69 -1.23
N VAL A 391 0.89 -34.70 -0.39
CA VAL A 391 1.84 -34.24 0.64
C VAL A 391 1.17 -34.44 1.99
N SER A 392 1.89 -35.03 2.94
CA SER A 392 1.42 -35.35 4.30
C SER A 392 1.17 -34.13 5.20
N GLN A 393 1.24 -32.91 4.67
CA GLN A 393 1.08 -31.66 5.38
C GLN A 393 0.34 -30.65 4.50
N PRO A 394 -0.49 -29.76 5.09
CA PRO A 394 -1.12 -28.69 4.34
C PRO A 394 -0.07 -27.81 3.63
N ARG A 395 -0.47 -27.22 2.50
CA ARG A 395 0.35 -26.28 1.74
C ARG A 395 0.37 -24.92 2.44
N PHE A 396 -0.80 -24.45 2.85
CA PHE A 396 -1.07 -23.16 3.47
C PHE A 396 -1.21 -23.29 4.99
N ASN A 397 -0.08 -23.18 5.71
CA ASN A 397 -0.02 -23.50 7.14
C ASN A 397 -0.18 -22.28 8.06
N ASN A 398 -0.14 -21.08 7.51
CA ASN A 398 -0.17 -19.82 8.28
C ASN A 398 -1.33 -18.91 7.86
N VAL A 399 -2.32 -19.43 7.13
CA VAL A 399 -3.49 -18.66 6.72
C VAL A 399 -4.36 -18.38 7.94
N ILE A 400 -4.67 -17.10 8.15
CA ILE A 400 -5.51 -16.58 9.23
C ILE A 400 -6.86 -16.12 8.66
N ARG A 401 -6.87 -15.66 7.39
CA ARG A 401 -8.08 -15.23 6.67
C ARG A 401 -8.32 -16.09 5.44
N LEU A 402 -9.51 -16.66 5.31
CA LEU A 402 -9.92 -17.40 4.11
C LEU A 402 -11.16 -16.73 3.51
N SER A 403 -11.12 -16.42 2.22
CA SER A 403 -12.24 -15.89 1.44
C SER A 403 -12.54 -16.85 0.29
N LEU A 404 -13.80 -17.25 0.16
CA LEU A 404 -14.29 -18.15 -0.88
C LEU A 404 -15.46 -17.49 -1.60
N ASN A 405 -15.39 -17.39 -2.93
CA ASN A 405 -16.46 -16.82 -3.75
C ASN A 405 -16.92 -17.81 -4.82
N GLY A 406 -18.17 -18.28 -4.77
CA GLY A 406 -18.77 -19.16 -5.79
C GLY A 406 -19.29 -20.49 -5.25
N TYR A 407 -19.42 -21.50 -6.11
CA TYR A 407 -20.10 -22.77 -5.76
C TYR A 407 -19.20 -23.70 -4.94
N LEU A 408 -19.60 -23.98 -3.69
CA LEU A 408 -18.87 -24.86 -2.78
C LEU A 408 -19.36 -26.31 -2.90
N THR A 409 -18.56 -27.17 -3.53
CA THR A 409 -18.81 -28.62 -3.59
C THR A 409 -18.07 -29.36 -2.49
N LYS A 410 -18.43 -30.64 -2.30
CA LYS A 410 -17.71 -31.55 -1.40
C LYS A 410 -16.25 -31.73 -1.83
N ASP A 411 -16.00 -31.93 -3.12
CA ASP A 411 -14.63 -32.11 -3.64
C ASP A 411 -13.75 -30.88 -3.38
N VAL A 412 -14.32 -29.67 -3.52
CA VAL A 412 -13.62 -28.42 -3.18
C VAL A 412 -13.33 -28.34 -1.68
N CYS A 413 -14.27 -28.72 -0.83
CA CYS A 413 -14.06 -28.74 0.62
C CYS A 413 -12.95 -29.72 1.03
N ASP A 414 -12.95 -30.92 0.44
CA ASP A 414 -11.88 -31.91 0.62
C ASP A 414 -10.53 -31.35 0.18
N ALA A 415 -10.49 -30.68 -0.97
CA ALA A 415 -9.29 -30.04 -1.49
C ALA A 415 -8.77 -28.93 -0.55
N ILE A 416 -9.65 -28.07 -0.05
CA ILE A 416 -9.29 -27.02 0.91
C ILE A 416 -8.74 -27.64 2.21
N ARG A 417 -9.44 -28.62 2.78
CA ARG A 417 -9.03 -29.30 4.03
C ARG A 417 -7.65 -29.94 3.93
N ASN A 418 -7.36 -30.54 2.78
CA ASN A 418 -6.07 -31.21 2.55
C ASN A 418 -4.91 -30.22 2.35
N ASN A 419 -5.20 -28.97 1.98
CA ASN A 419 -4.17 -28.00 1.59
C ASN A 419 -4.07 -26.78 2.49
N VAL A 420 -5.05 -26.52 3.35
CA VAL A 420 -5.10 -25.38 4.25
C VAL A 420 -5.18 -25.89 5.69
N ASP A 421 -4.31 -25.38 6.57
CA ASP A 421 -4.45 -25.62 8.00
C ASP A 421 -5.65 -24.85 8.55
N LEU A 422 -6.82 -25.49 8.54
CA LEU A 422 -8.08 -24.89 8.97
C LEU A 422 -8.05 -24.46 10.44
N SER A 423 -7.20 -25.07 11.27
CA SER A 423 -7.08 -24.71 12.68
C SER A 423 -6.51 -23.31 12.89
N MET A 424 -5.78 -22.76 11.92
CA MET A 424 -5.20 -21.41 11.99
C MET A 424 -6.17 -20.30 11.58
N ILE A 425 -7.29 -20.65 10.94
CA ILE A 425 -8.25 -19.68 10.40
C ILE A 425 -9.00 -18.98 11.54
N GLN A 426 -8.92 -17.64 11.54
CA GLN A 426 -9.62 -16.78 12.49
C GLN A 426 -10.74 -15.96 11.84
N HIS A 427 -10.61 -15.68 10.53
CA HIS A 427 -11.61 -14.95 9.76
C HIS A 427 -11.97 -15.72 8.51
N PHE A 428 -13.28 -15.93 8.30
CA PHE A 428 -13.81 -16.61 7.13
C PHE A 428 -14.82 -15.74 6.41
N GLU A 429 -14.66 -15.61 5.10
CA GLU A 429 -15.57 -14.92 4.20
C GLU A 429 -16.07 -15.90 3.14
N PHE A 430 -17.39 -15.98 2.97
CA PHE A 430 -18.03 -16.83 1.99
C PHE A 430 -19.11 -16.07 1.24
N SER A 431 -18.97 -16.00 -0.07
CA SER A 431 -19.95 -15.39 -0.97
C SER A 431 -20.40 -16.45 -1.97
N SER A 432 -21.70 -16.74 -2.02
CA SER A 432 -22.22 -17.68 -3.01
C SER A 432 -23.71 -17.51 -3.28
N THR A 433 -24.10 -17.77 -4.52
CA THR A 433 -25.50 -17.76 -4.97
C THR A 433 -26.12 -19.16 -4.98
N ILE A 434 -25.32 -20.22 -4.92
CA ILE A 434 -25.73 -21.63 -5.00
C ILE A 434 -24.73 -22.46 -4.16
N GLY A 435 -25.14 -23.45 -3.39
CA GLY A 435 -24.20 -24.27 -2.61
C GLY A 435 -24.85 -25.38 -1.82
N THR A 436 -24.07 -26.37 -1.40
CA THR A 436 -24.52 -27.41 -0.46
C THR A 436 -24.22 -26.95 0.97
N ALA A 437 -25.25 -26.80 1.79
CA ALA A 437 -25.14 -26.33 3.17
C ALA A 437 -24.21 -27.21 4.03
N GLU A 438 -24.17 -28.51 3.74
CA GLU A 438 -23.35 -29.51 4.43
C GLU A 438 -21.85 -29.24 4.29
N ALA A 439 -21.38 -28.92 3.08
CA ALA A 439 -19.96 -28.72 2.79
C ALA A 439 -19.40 -27.46 3.48
N PHE A 440 -20.22 -26.41 3.56
CA PHE A 440 -19.91 -25.20 4.31
C PHE A 440 -19.74 -25.46 5.81
N ILE A 441 -20.63 -26.26 6.39
CA ILE A 441 -20.61 -26.56 7.83
C ILE A 441 -19.42 -27.42 8.18
N GLU A 442 -19.13 -28.41 7.35
CA GLU A 442 -17.93 -29.24 7.50
C GLU A 442 -16.66 -28.37 7.52
N LEU A 443 -16.56 -27.34 6.66
CA LEU A 443 -15.43 -26.40 6.72
C LEU A 443 -15.38 -25.62 8.04
N ILE A 444 -16.51 -25.05 8.49
CA ILE A 444 -16.56 -24.28 9.75
C ILE A 444 -16.20 -25.13 10.96
N GLU A 445 -16.70 -26.37 11.04
CA GLU A 445 -16.44 -27.26 12.17
C GLU A 445 -14.95 -27.63 12.30
N ASN A 446 -14.21 -27.61 11.18
CA ASN A 446 -12.76 -27.81 11.18
C ASN A 446 -11.95 -26.53 11.50
N MET A 447 -12.58 -25.35 11.53
CA MET A 447 -11.92 -24.07 11.85
C MET A 447 -11.99 -23.75 13.35
N THR A 448 -11.14 -24.39 14.15
CA THR A 448 -11.22 -24.36 15.62
C THR A 448 -10.92 -23.00 16.25
N ASN A 449 -10.23 -22.09 15.56
CA ASN A 449 -9.90 -20.74 16.05
C ASN A 449 -10.77 -19.63 15.42
N LEU A 450 -11.85 -20.00 14.74
CA LEU A 450 -12.70 -19.07 14.00
C LEU A 450 -13.37 -18.05 14.95
N SER A 451 -13.07 -16.77 14.73
CA SER A 451 -13.56 -15.65 15.55
C SER A 451 -14.50 -14.71 14.77
N SER A 452 -14.44 -14.75 13.44
CA SER A 452 -15.15 -13.83 12.55
C SER A 452 -15.66 -14.56 11.32
N ILE A 453 -16.93 -14.34 10.98
CA ILE A 453 -17.59 -14.92 9.81
C ILE A 453 -18.29 -13.83 9.01
N HIS A 454 -18.07 -13.81 7.70
CA HIS A 454 -18.80 -12.97 6.76
C HIS A 454 -19.45 -13.86 5.70
N ILE A 455 -20.78 -13.83 5.62
CA ILE A 455 -21.55 -14.64 4.67
C ILE A 455 -22.42 -13.73 3.80
N ARG A 456 -22.29 -13.92 2.49
CA ARG A 456 -23.22 -13.43 1.47
C ARG A 456 -23.81 -14.64 0.76
N TYR A 457 -24.93 -15.14 1.27
CA TYR A 457 -25.50 -16.41 0.81
C TYR A 457 -27.02 -16.35 0.74
N LEU A 458 -27.56 -16.67 -0.43
CA LEU A 458 -28.98 -16.53 -0.76
C LEU A 458 -29.91 -17.36 0.16
N HIS A 459 -29.45 -18.53 0.64
CA HIS A 459 -30.21 -19.50 1.44
C HIS A 459 -29.58 -19.78 2.82
N SER A 460 -29.22 -18.73 3.57
CA SER A 460 -28.47 -18.86 4.84
C SER A 460 -29.17 -19.65 5.96
N LEU A 461 -30.48 -19.89 5.88
CA LEU A 461 -31.20 -20.60 6.93
C LEU A 461 -30.84 -22.10 7.01
N ASP A 462 -30.58 -22.73 5.87
CA ASP A 462 -30.21 -24.14 5.80
C ASP A 462 -28.83 -24.38 6.43
N LEU A 463 -27.96 -23.37 6.36
CA LEU A 463 -26.63 -23.38 7.00
C LEU A 463 -26.74 -23.45 8.53
N PHE A 464 -27.67 -22.73 9.15
CA PHE A 464 -27.77 -22.67 10.61
C PHE A 464 -28.61 -23.80 11.23
N ASN A 465 -29.46 -24.45 10.44
CA ASN A 465 -30.25 -25.60 10.91
C ASN A 465 -29.38 -26.83 11.17
N LEU A 466 -28.28 -26.94 10.45
CA LEU A 466 -27.36 -28.07 10.48
C LEU A 466 -26.22 -27.90 11.51
N VAL A 467 -25.98 -26.68 12.03
CA VAL A 467 -25.00 -26.46 13.10
C VAL A 467 -25.57 -26.95 14.44
N SER A 468 -24.96 -28.01 14.96
CA SER A 468 -25.48 -28.77 16.10
C SER A 468 -25.11 -28.18 17.47
N SER A 469 -24.07 -27.35 17.55
CA SER A 469 -23.52 -26.84 18.82
C SER A 469 -23.25 -25.33 18.81
N PRO A 470 -23.35 -24.64 19.97
CA PRO A 470 -23.02 -23.23 20.07
C PRO A 470 -21.51 -23.02 19.93
N ASN A 471 -21.11 -22.13 19.02
CA ASN A 471 -19.73 -21.70 18.87
C ASN A 471 -19.47 -20.47 19.75
N LEU A 472 -18.65 -20.67 20.79
CA LEU A 472 -18.35 -19.65 21.80
C LEU A 472 -17.19 -18.71 21.41
N LEU A 473 -16.48 -19.01 20.32
CA LEU A 473 -15.30 -18.26 19.87
C LEU A 473 -15.66 -17.14 18.90
N ILE A 474 -16.73 -17.30 18.14
CA ILE A 474 -17.16 -16.30 17.15
C ILE A 474 -17.70 -15.05 17.85
N ARG A 475 -17.05 -13.92 17.55
CA ARG A 475 -17.36 -12.59 18.07
C ARG A 475 -17.92 -11.66 17.02
N HIS A 476 -17.56 -11.86 15.76
CA HIS A 476 -17.97 -11.01 14.65
C HIS A 476 -18.74 -11.81 13.59
N LEU A 477 -19.92 -11.34 13.23
CA LEU A 477 -20.77 -11.97 12.23
C LEU A 477 -21.36 -10.94 11.28
N VAL A 478 -21.17 -11.15 9.98
CA VAL A 478 -21.74 -10.31 8.90
C VAL A 478 -22.61 -11.18 8.00
N LEU A 479 -23.88 -10.81 7.81
CA LEU A 479 -24.89 -11.55 7.06
C LEU A 479 -25.71 -10.65 6.14
N PHE A 480 -25.56 -10.82 4.82
CA PHE A 480 -26.33 -10.06 3.82
C PHE A 480 -27.10 -10.96 2.84
N ASP A 481 -28.13 -10.38 2.22
CA ASP A 481 -28.81 -10.87 1.01
C ASP A 481 -29.49 -12.26 1.15
N TYR A 482 -30.30 -12.45 2.20
CA TYR A 482 -31.05 -13.70 2.45
C TYR A 482 -32.57 -13.59 2.22
N GLU A 483 -33.17 -14.68 1.73
CA GLU A 483 -34.58 -14.70 1.31
C GLU A 483 -35.63 -14.44 2.43
N PRO A 484 -36.84 -13.93 2.07
CA PRO A 484 -37.86 -13.47 3.02
C PRO A 484 -38.54 -14.54 3.88
N THR A 485 -38.66 -15.76 3.37
CA THR A 485 -39.53 -16.81 3.91
C THR A 485 -38.97 -17.47 5.17
N THR A 486 -37.67 -17.37 5.42
CA THR A 486 -36.94 -18.06 6.49
C THR A 486 -36.59 -17.16 7.70
N ARG A 487 -36.92 -15.86 7.64
CA ARG A 487 -36.38 -14.81 8.52
C ARG A 487 -36.75 -14.86 10.02
N LYS A 488 -37.75 -15.66 10.45
CA LYS A 488 -38.12 -15.77 11.88
C LYS A 488 -37.19 -16.72 12.64
N GLN A 489 -36.77 -17.80 12.01
CA GLN A 489 -35.88 -18.80 12.62
C GLN A 489 -34.44 -18.28 12.64
N LEU A 490 -34.02 -17.51 11.63
CA LEU A 490 -32.63 -17.04 11.49
C LEU A 490 -32.07 -16.39 12.76
N PHE A 491 -32.76 -15.36 13.28
CA PHE A 491 -32.29 -14.65 14.49
C PHE A 491 -32.29 -15.52 15.74
N TYR A 492 -33.22 -16.47 15.84
CA TYR A 492 -33.21 -17.46 16.90
C TYR A 492 -31.97 -18.35 16.80
N HIS A 493 -31.64 -18.83 15.60
CA HIS A 493 -30.44 -19.63 15.37
C HIS A 493 -29.16 -18.83 15.61
N ILE A 494 -29.06 -17.58 15.15
CA ILE A 494 -27.89 -16.71 15.41
C ILE A 494 -27.66 -16.59 16.91
N CYS A 495 -28.69 -16.27 17.69
CA CYS A 495 -28.56 -16.11 19.14
C CYS A 495 -28.23 -17.44 19.84
N ARG A 496 -28.72 -18.57 19.32
CA ARG A 496 -28.44 -19.91 19.86
C ARG A 496 -27.02 -20.35 19.55
N ILE A 497 -26.57 -20.14 18.31
CA ILE A 497 -25.30 -20.67 17.80
C ILE A 497 -24.13 -19.76 18.20
N PHE A 498 -24.32 -18.43 18.21
CA PHE A 498 -23.28 -17.46 18.52
C PHE A 498 -23.68 -16.59 19.72
N PRO A 499 -23.79 -17.16 20.93
CA PRO A 499 -24.25 -16.43 22.12
C PRO A 499 -23.28 -15.34 22.58
N ARG A 500 -22.05 -15.32 22.03
CA ARG A 500 -20.92 -14.49 22.44
C ARG A 500 -20.55 -13.38 21.44
N LEU A 501 -21.42 -13.11 20.47
CA LEU A 501 -21.23 -12.04 19.49
C LEU A 501 -21.07 -10.68 20.17
N THR A 502 -20.02 -9.97 19.76
CA THR A 502 -19.80 -8.56 20.08
C THR A 502 -20.14 -7.67 18.89
N HIS A 503 -20.00 -8.16 17.66
CA HIS A 503 -20.29 -7.39 16.45
C HIS A 503 -21.22 -8.18 15.54
N LEU A 504 -22.34 -7.57 15.14
CA LEU A 504 -23.29 -8.14 14.19
C LEU A 504 -23.63 -7.14 13.10
N THR A 505 -23.44 -7.53 11.86
CA THR A 505 -23.89 -6.76 10.68
C THR A 505 -24.93 -7.56 9.92
N THR A 506 -26.11 -7.00 9.68
CA THR A 506 -27.18 -7.68 8.94
C THR A 506 -28.20 -6.71 8.35
N ASP A 507 -29.17 -7.21 7.57
CA ASP A 507 -30.26 -6.39 7.06
C ASP A 507 -31.26 -6.01 8.17
N TYR A 508 -31.79 -4.80 8.12
CA TYR A 508 -32.90 -4.38 8.96
C TYR A 508 -34.20 -5.03 8.48
N HIS A 509 -34.94 -5.60 9.43
CA HIS A 509 -36.21 -6.27 9.12
C HIS A 509 -37.41 -5.63 9.78
N SER A 510 -37.35 -5.53 11.11
CA SER A 510 -38.44 -4.97 11.88
C SER A 510 -37.97 -4.60 13.28
N ARG A 511 -38.68 -3.66 13.89
CA ARG A 511 -38.52 -3.26 15.28
C ARG A 511 -38.52 -4.45 16.25
N ARG A 512 -39.45 -5.40 16.09
CA ARG A 512 -39.56 -6.58 16.97
C ARG A 512 -38.29 -7.45 16.95
N ARG A 513 -37.64 -7.58 15.79
CA ARG A 513 -36.41 -8.37 15.64
C ARG A 513 -35.20 -7.64 16.20
N LEU A 514 -35.13 -6.32 16.00
CA LEU A 514 -34.13 -5.49 16.66
C LEU A 514 -34.22 -5.63 18.19
N CYS A 515 -35.42 -5.55 18.77
CA CYS A 515 -35.62 -5.82 20.21
C CYS A 515 -35.12 -7.20 20.61
N TYR A 516 -35.43 -8.22 19.80
CA TYR A 516 -35.05 -9.59 20.08
C TYR A 516 -33.53 -9.76 20.11
N LEU A 517 -32.82 -9.22 19.12
CA LEU A 517 -31.36 -9.24 19.04
C LEU A 517 -30.74 -8.53 20.25
N LEU A 518 -31.20 -7.31 20.57
CA LEU A 518 -30.69 -6.54 21.70
C LEU A 518 -30.91 -7.25 23.04
N ASN A 519 -32.02 -7.97 23.21
CA ASN A 519 -32.30 -8.71 24.43
C ASN A 519 -31.51 -10.03 24.54
N LYS A 520 -31.19 -10.68 23.41
CA LYS A 520 -30.57 -12.02 23.41
C LYS A 520 -29.06 -11.99 23.28
N LEU A 521 -28.49 -11.05 22.54
CA LEU A 521 -27.05 -10.91 22.36
C LEU A 521 -26.48 -9.95 23.40
N VAL A 522 -26.38 -10.39 24.66
CA VAL A 522 -25.98 -9.54 25.79
C VAL A 522 -24.56 -8.97 25.69
N HIS A 523 -23.69 -9.58 24.89
CA HIS A 523 -22.31 -9.14 24.66
C HIS A 523 -22.16 -8.21 23.45
N LEU A 524 -23.26 -7.86 22.76
CA LEU A 524 -23.22 -7.05 21.56
C LEU A 524 -22.73 -5.62 21.88
N GLU A 525 -21.61 -5.24 21.27
CA GLU A 525 -20.97 -3.93 21.33
C GLU A 525 -21.26 -3.10 20.06
N GLU A 526 -21.44 -3.76 18.91
CA GLU A 526 -21.78 -3.10 17.65
C GLU A 526 -22.88 -3.87 16.90
N LEU A 527 -23.90 -3.14 16.44
CA LEU A 527 -24.95 -3.64 15.57
C LEU A 527 -25.10 -2.74 14.34
N THR A 528 -24.75 -3.27 13.18
CA THR A 528 -24.89 -2.58 11.89
C THR A 528 -26.06 -3.16 11.11
N LEU A 529 -26.99 -2.32 10.70
CA LEU A 529 -28.24 -2.69 10.06
C LEU A 529 -28.37 -2.00 8.69
N ARG A 530 -28.33 -2.78 7.61
CA ARG A 530 -28.57 -2.26 6.25
C ARG A 530 -30.07 -2.07 6.02
N LEU A 531 -30.46 -0.87 5.63
CA LEU A 531 -31.84 -0.45 5.40
C LEU A 531 -32.13 -0.50 3.90
N ALA A 532 -33.22 -1.20 3.51
CA ALA A 532 -33.69 -1.15 2.13
C ALA A 532 -34.20 0.26 1.76
N GLN A 533 -34.23 0.57 0.46
CA GLN A 533 -34.52 1.90 -0.08
C GLN A 533 -35.83 2.52 0.47
N ASP A 534 -36.86 1.71 0.69
CA ASP A 534 -38.19 2.16 1.16
C ASP A 534 -38.41 1.97 2.67
N GLN A 535 -37.42 1.47 3.42
CA GLN A 535 -37.56 1.26 4.85
C GLN A 535 -37.20 2.51 5.64
N TYR A 536 -38.13 2.97 6.49
CA TYR A 536 -37.84 4.02 7.46
C TYR A 536 -36.83 3.49 8.49
N ALA A 537 -35.76 4.27 8.70
CA ALA A 537 -34.83 4.03 9.79
C ALA A 537 -35.62 3.97 11.12
N PRO A 538 -35.37 2.99 11.99
CA PRO A 538 -36.08 2.88 13.26
C PRO A 538 -35.93 4.17 14.07
N ASN A 539 -37.04 4.63 14.66
CA ASN A 539 -37.07 5.89 15.41
C ASN A 539 -36.05 5.85 16.57
N HIS A 540 -35.10 6.80 16.55
CA HIS A 540 -34.07 6.93 17.57
C HIS A 540 -34.66 7.07 18.98
N SER A 541 -35.78 7.78 19.13
CA SER A 541 -36.41 7.97 20.45
C SER A 541 -36.86 6.65 21.08
N TRP A 542 -37.27 5.70 20.25
CA TRP A 542 -37.69 4.38 20.72
C TRP A 542 -36.48 3.50 21.08
N ILE A 543 -35.41 3.50 20.28
CA ILE A 543 -34.20 2.74 20.60
C ILE A 543 -33.65 3.20 21.96
N LYS A 544 -33.67 4.51 22.22
CA LYS A 544 -33.28 5.11 23.51
C LYS A 544 -34.09 4.62 24.71
N GLN A 545 -35.31 4.13 24.50
CA GLN A 545 -36.20 3.62 25.56
C GLN A 545 -36.06 2.11 25.79
N HIS A 546 -35.20 1.41 25.04
CA HIS A 546 -35.00 -0.02 25.21
C HIS A 546 -34.30 -0.29 26.55
N SER A 547 -34.83 -1.21 27.36
CA SER A 547 -34.39 -1.47 28.75
C SER A 547 -32.90 -1.75 28.89
N ARG A 548 -32.31 -2.51 27.95
CA ARG A 548 -30.85 -2.74 27.91
C ARG A 548 -30.05 -1.44 27.70
N LEU A 549 -30.48 -0.61 26.76
CA LEU A 549 -29.80 0.63 26.39
C LEU A 549 -30.03 1.75 27.42
N GLN A 550 -30.96 1.58 28.36
CA GLN A 550 -31.06 2.47 29.53
C GLN A 550 -29.93 2.25 30.53
N MET A 551 -29.33 1.05 30.54
CA MET A 551 -28.27 0.66 31.47
C MET A 551 -26.87 0.81 30.86
N ASP A 552 -26.78 0.87 29.53
CA ASP A 552 -25.54 1.00 28.76
C ASP A 552 -25.44 2.39 28.12
N SER A 553 -24.24 2.92 27.92
CA SER A 553 -24.07 4.10 27.06
C SER A 553 -24.07 3.66 25.59
N PHE A 554 -24.68 4.43 24.69
CA PHE A 554 -24.75 4.03 23.28
C PHE A 554 -24.77 5.22 22.32
N GLU A 555 -24.36 4.96 21.08
CA GLU A 555 -24.38 5.91 19.97
C GLU A 555 -25.11 5.29 18.77
N ILE A 556 -25.94 6.08 18.10
CA ILE A 556 -26.64 5.69 16.86
C ILE A 556 -26.23 6.64 15.76
N ARG A 557 -25.72 6.10 14.65
CA ARG A 557 -25.50 6.86 13.41
C ARG A 557 -26.21 6.19 12.25
N VAL A 558 -26.66 7.02 11.31
CA VAL A 558 -27.18 6.55 10.03
C VAL A 558 -26.24 7.06 8.95
N PHE A 559 -25.68 6.14 8.17
CA PHE A 559 -24.79 6.42 7.06
C PHE A 559 -25.50 6.20 5.74
N ASN A 560 -25.21 7.04 4.75
CA ASN A 560 -25.59 6.80 3.36
C ASN A 560 -24.36 6.19 2.67
N ILE A 561 -24.45 4.93 2.24
CA ILE A 561 -23.32 4.20 1.63
C ILE A 561 -23.35 4.37 0.11
N ALA A 562 -24.55 4.40 -0.46
CA ALA A 562 -24.82 4.62 -1.88
C ALA A 562 -26.12 5.43 -2.04
N TYR A 563 -26.44 5.86 -3.27
CA TYR A 563 -27.67 6.61 -3.57
C TYR A 563 -28.96 5.89 -3.14
N THR A 564 -28.93 4.57 -2.96
CA THR A 564 -30.09 3.73 -2.65
C THR A 564 -30.00 2.96 -1.32
N GLU A 565 -28.87 3.06 -0.60
CA GLU A 565 -28.61 2.22 0.58
C GLU A 565 -28.16 3.02 1.78
N ARG A 566 -28.77 2.72 2.93
CA ARG A 566 -28.48 3.34 4.21
C ARG A 566 -28.09 2.28 5.23
N GLU A 567 -27.15 2.59 6.10
CA GLU A 567 -26.79 1.76 7.24
C GLU A 567 -27.16 2.49 8.54
N LEU A 568 -27.79 1.79 9.47
CA LEU A 568 -27.91 2.22 10.85
C LEU A 568 -26.89 1.45 11.68
N VAL A 569 -25.97 2.17 12.31
CA VAL A 569 -24.98 1.61 13.21
C VAL A 569 -25.34 2.02 14.64
N LEU A 570 -25.41 1.02 15.51
CA LEU A 570 -25.61 1.17 16.95
C LEU A 570 -24.36 0.65 17.67
N TRP A 571 -23.62 1.55 18.32
CA TRP A 571 -22.54 1.18 19.24
C TRP A 571 -23.07 1.16 20.67
N ILE A 572 -22.78 0.09 21.41
CA ILE A 572 -23.21 -0.15 22.78
C ILE A 572 -21.95 -0.30 23.63
N ASN A 573 -21.71 0.70 24.47
CA ASN A 573 -20.67 0.68 25.49
C ASN A 573 -21.27 0.14 26.78
N THR A 574 -21.13 -1.17 26.97
CA THR A 574 -21.44 -1.84 28.23
C THR A 574 -20.52 -1.31 29.32
N ILE A 575 -21.10 -0.58 30.29
CA ILE A 575 -20.36 -0.18 31.48
C ILE A 575 -20.14 -1.46 32.28
N ASN A 576 -18.97 -2.07 32.11
CA ASN A 576 -18.57 -3.20 32.95
C ASN A 576 -18.64 -2.74 34.41
N ASN A 577 -19.61 -3.28 35.16
CA ASN A 577 -19.82 -3.10 36.60
C ASN A 577 -18.66 -3.68 37.45
N ILE A 578 -17.41 -3.37 37.11
CA ILE A 578 -16.23 -3.73 37.89
C ILE A 578 -16.10 -2.81 39.11
N GLU A 579 -16.63 -1.58 39.06
CA GLU A 579 -16.59 -0.66 40.21
C GLU A 579 -17.62 -1.00 41.30
N HIS A 580 -18.80 -1.53 40.94
CA HIS A 580 -19.78 -1.94 41.94
C HIS A 580 -19.39 -3.23 42.69
N GLN A 581 -18.65 -4.15 42.06
CA GLN A 581 -18.11 -5.32 42.76
C GLN A 581 -16.87 -4.97 43.62
N ARG A 582 -16.04 -4.00 43.22
CA ARG A 582 -14.94 -3.50 44.06
C ARG A 582 -15.42 -2.72 45.27
N HIS A 583 -16.49 -1.91 45.15
CA HIS A 583 -17.07 -1.23 46.30
C HIS A 583 -17.80 -2.18 47.26
N HIS A 584 -18.41 -3.27 46.77
CA HIS A 584 -18.97 -4.27 47.67
C HIS A 584 -17.92 -5.13 48.36
N GLN A 585 -16.82 -5.51 47.70
CA GLN A 585 -15.73 -6.23 48.35
C GLN A 585 -14.91 -5.37 49.33
N HIS A 586 -14.76 -4.06 49.07
CA HIS A 586 -14.15 -3.14 50.05
C HIS A 586 -15.06 -2.84 51.25
N HIS A 587 -16.40 -2.92 51.11
CA HIS A 587 -17.31 -2.72 52.24
C HIS A 587 -17.49 -3.97 53.12
N THR A 588 -17.28 -5.19 52.63
CA THR A 588 -17.24 -6.40 53.47
C THR A 588 -15.87 -6.63 54.13
N LEU A 589 -14.77 -6.15 53.55
CA LEU A 589 -13.44 -6.23 54.19
C LEU A 589 -13.21 -5.15 55.27
N ASN A 590 -13.91 -4.02 55.21
CA ASN A 590 -13.83 -2.96 56.24
C ASN A 590 -14.86 -3.08 57.37
N LYS A 591 -15.68 -4.15 57.42
CA LYS A 591 -16.59 -4.45 58.54
C LYS A 591 -16.13 -5.62 59.43
N CYS A 592 -14.97 -6.23 59.16
CA CYS A 592 -14.35 -7.24 60.02
C CYS A 592 -13.06 -6.75 60.73
N ARG A 593 -12.82 -5.45 60.81
CA ARG A 593 -11.83 -4.85 61.70
C ARG A 593 -12.44 -3.59 62.32
N ILE A 594 -12.55 -3.62 63.65
CA ILE A 594 -13.17 -2.67 64.58
C ILE A 594 -14.58 -3.11 65.02
N GLN A 595 -14.58 -3.62 66.26
CA GLN A 595 -15.64 -4.20 67.10
C GLN A 595 -15.92 -5.68 66.92
#